data_AF-A0A1Q5XWT7-F1
#
_entry.id   AF-A0A1Q5XWT7-F1
#
_cell.length_a   1.000
_cell.length_b   1.000
_cell.length_c   1.000
_cell.angle_alpha   90.00
_cell.angle_beta   90.00
_cell.angle_gamma   90.00
#
_symmetry.space_group_name_H-M   'P 1'
#
loop_
_entity.id
_entity.type
_entity.pdbx_description
1 polymer ?
#
loop_
_entity_poly.entity_id
_entity_poly.type
_entity_poly.pdbx_seq_one_letter_code
_entity_poly.pdbx_strand_id
1 'polypeptide(L)'
;MKKALLASILIMLMLASACGNVETTSNPNTSSEPTPETEEAIIPKNKSEYCTVDRISLDSETEKYFYGTWKVEKLLGFANSYNDASEYPTGQKFIGDEIIIKKDFFSSKGLKNYSVYQYELKNPLYQNIATCYNSTSFYRLYKIDIPDLNINDEVKAIDISDPSTKMSIPVGLSFLAVNNDRLILLSEATIFELKKITD
;
A
#
# COMPACT_ATOMS: atom_id res chain seq x y z
N MET A 1 8.28 -56.39 -14.77
CA MET A 1 9.67 -56.87 -14.56
C MET A 1 10.62 -56.07 -15.43
N LYS A 2 11.44 -55.21 -14.84
CA LYS A 2 12.89 -55.07 -15.09
C LYS A 2 13.43 -54.04 -14.09
N LYS A 3 14.45 -54.48 -13.36
CA LYS A 3 15.11 -53.83 -12.23
C LYS A 3 16.39 -53.15 -12.72
N ALA A 4 16.80 -52.06 -12.08
CA ALA A 4 18.19 -51.60 -11.94
C ALA A 4 18.25 -50.67 -10.68
N LEU A 5 18.65 -51.18 -9.51
CA LEU A 5 20.00 -51.12 -8.90
C LEU A 5 20.57 -49.69 -8.79
N LEU A 6 20.46 -49.02 -7.62
CA LEU A 6 21.39 -48.99 -6.46
C LEU A 6 22.79 -48.40 -6.74
N ALA A 7 23.12 -47.28 -6.10
CA ALA A 7 24.35 -47.13 -5.29
C ALA A 7 24.41 -45.78 -4.57
N SER A 8 24.62 -45.87 -3.27
CA SER A 8 24.88 -44.86 -2.24
C SER A 8 26.34 -44.43 -2.20
N ILE A 9 26.64 -43.15 -1.92
CA ILE A 9 27.94 -42.71 -1.35
C ILE A 9 27.70 -41.63 -0.29
N LEU A 10 27.90 -42.02 0.98
CA LEU A 10 28.24 -41.18 2.12
C LEU A 10 29.75 -40.95 2.11
N ILE A 11 30.23 -39.71 2.24
CA ILE A 11 31.59 -39.43 2.74
C ILE A 11 31.53 -38.23 3.69
N MET A 12 31.75 -38.51 4.98
CA MET A 12 32.21 -37.54 5.98
C MET A 12 33.72 -37.31 5.81
N LEU A 13 34.20 -36.09 6.10
CA LEU A 13 35.54 -35.89 6.66
C LEU A 13 35.61 -34.56 7.43
N MET A 14 35.73 -34.69 8.74
CA MET A 14 36.22 -33.67 9.67
C MET A 14 37.74 -33.55 9.56
N LEU A 15 38.31 -32.37 9.77
CA LEU A 15 39.62 -32.19 10.43
C LEU A 15 39.70 -30.80 11.09
N ALA A 16 40.47 -30.76 12.18
CA ALA A 16 40.39 -29.82 13.29
C ALA A 16 41.51 -28.75 13.31
N SER A 17 41.24 -27.69 14.09
CA SER A 17 42.15 -26.93 14.98
C SER A 17 43.50 -26.40 14.51
N ALA A 18 43.71 -25.10 14.68
CA ALA A 18 44.98 -24.56 15.19
C ALA A 18 44.73 -23.28 16.01
N CYS A 19 44.88 -23.40 17.33
CA CYS A 19 45.20 -22.28 18.21
C CYS A 19 46.67 -21.92 18.02
N GLY A 20 46.97 -20.64 17.84
CA GLY A 20 48.31 -20.07 17.94
C GLY A 20 48.20 -18.73 18.66
N ASN A 21 48.92 -18.60 19.77
CA ASN A 21 48.76 -17.54 20.76
C ASN A 21 49.98 -16.58 20.72
N VAL A 22 49.71 -15.32 21.05
CA VAL A 22 50.62 -14.28 21.61
C VAL A 22 51.65 -13.61 20.68
N GLU A 23 51.53 -12.28 20.55
CA GLU A 23 52.63 -11.35 20.88
C GLU A 23 52.08 -9.98 21.30
N THR A 24 52.48 -9.53 22.48
CA THR A 24 52.22 -8.21 23.05
C THR A 24 53.41 -7.31 22.72
N THR A 25 53.17 -6.13 22.15
CA THR A 25 54.17 -5.05 22.10
C THR A 25 53.53 -3.68 22.29
N SER A 26 54.35 -2.78 22.83
CA SER A 26 54.07 -1.59 23.62
C SER A 26 53.65 -0.31 22.87
N ASN A 27 52.88 0.52 23.59
CA ASN A 27 52.43 1.92 23.36
C ASN A 27 53.49 2.89 22.74
N PRO A 28 53.10 4.01 22.06
CA PRO A 28 52.49 5.17 22.74
C PRO A 28 51.45 6.01 21.94
N ASN A 29 50.67 6.77 22.70
CA ASN A 29 49.77 7.90 22.37
C ASN A 29 49.84 8.49 20.94
N THR A 30 48.69 8.51 20.26
CA THR A 30 48.34 9.57 19.29
C THR A 30 46.88 9.96 19.53
N SER A 31 46.68 11.24 19.85
CA SER A 31 45.39 11.89 19.98
C SER A 31 44.75 12.01 18.59
N SER A 32 43.63 11.35 18.36
CA SER A 32 42.74 11.59 17.23
C SER A 32 41.44 12.16 17.80
N GLU A 33 41.18 13.45 17.52
CA GLU A 33 39.86 14.05 17.72
C GLU A 33 38.80 13.19 17.03
N PRO A 34 37.63 12.95 17.65
CA PRO A 34 36.56 12.24 16.98
C PRO A 34 36.00 13.15 15.89
N THR A 35 36.11 12.72 14.63
CA THR A 35 35.27 13.23 13.54
C THR A 35 33.81 13.17 13.98
N PRO A 36 33.03 14.25 13.84
CA PRO A 36 31.61 14.18 14.17
C PRO A 36 30.95 13.26 13.16
N GLU A 37 30.52 12.09 13.63
CA GLU A 37 29.61 11.25 12.86
C GLU A 37 28.41 12.12 12.51
N THR A 38 28.18 12.30 11.21
CA THR A 38 26.96 12.91 10.73
C THR A 38 25.84 11.98 11.18
N GLU A 39 25.03 12.42 12.15
CA GLU A 39 23.78 11.74 12.49
C GLU A 39 22.92 11.72 11.21
N GLU A 40 23.02 10.64 10.44
CA GLU A 40 21.97 10.28 9.51
C GLU A 40 20.72 10.16 10.36
N ALA A 41 19.82 11.14 10.21
CA ALA A 41 18.51 11.12 10.84
C ALA A 41 17.88 9.77 10.50
N ILE A 42 17.80 8.88 11.49
CA ILE A 42 17.17 7.56 11.36
C ILE A 42 15.68 7.86 11.19
N ILE A 43 15.25 8.04 9.94
CA ILE A 43 13.83 8.11 9.59
C ILE A 43 13.23 6.81 10.15
N PRO A 44 12.27 6.89 11.09
CA PRO A 44 11.70 5.68 11.68
C PRO A 44 11.00 4.91 10.56
N LYS A 45 11.64 3.84 10.07
CA LYS A 45 10.96 2.86 9.20
C LYS A 45 9.91 2.20 10.08
N ASN A 46 8.65 2.59 9.93
CA ASN A 46 7.56 1.97 10.67
C ASN A 46 7.35 0.55 10.11
N LYS A 47 8.05 -0.42 10.71
CA LYS A 47 8.13 -1.84 10.29
C LYS A 47 6.97 -2.68 10.81
N SER A 48 5.77 -2.12 10.93
CA SER A 48 4.63 -2.93 11.39
C SER A 48 4.41 -4.09 10.41
N GLU A 49 4.38 -5.31 10.92
CA GLU A 49 4.12 -6.51 10.10
C GLU A 49 2.69 -6.50 9.53
N TYR A 50 1.78 -5.83 10.22
CA TYR A 50 0.36 -5.76 9.88
C TYR A 50 -0.10 -4.30 9.74
N CYS A 51 -1.13 -4.09 8.92
CA CYS A 51 -1.82 -2.82 8.88
C CYS A 51 -2.56 -2.58 10.21
N THR A 52 -2.65 -1.32 10.62
CA THR A 52 -3.58 -0.90 11.66
C THR A 52 -4.98 -0.84 11.06
N VAL A 53 -5.92 -1.66 11.54
CA VAL A 53 -7.32 -1.68 11.06
C VAL A 53 -8.19 -1.03 12.13
N ASP A 54 -8.66 0.18 11.86
CA ASP A 54 -9.52 0.96 12.74
C ASP A 54 -10.34 1.94 11.90
N ARG A 55 -11.55 2.31 12.35
CA ARG A 55 -12.41 3.28 11.67
C ARG A 55 -12.30 4.64 12.35
N ILE A 56 -11.32 5.43 11.93
CA ILE A 56 -11.04 6.75 12.48
C ILE A 56 -11.29 7.85 11.45
N SER A 57 -11.50 9.08 11.93
CA SER A 57 -11.57 10.24 11.02
C SER A 57 -10.24 10.43 10.31
N LEU A 58 -10.28 11.00 9.10
CA LEU A 58 -9.05 11.36 8.38
C LEU A 58 -8.22 12.37 9.20
N ASP A 59 -6.90 12.19 9.19
CA ASP A 59 -5.98 13.22 9.69
C ASP A 59 -5.97 14.44 8.73
N SER A 60 -5.53 15.59 9.24
CA SER A 60 -5.61 16.86 8.51
C SER A 60 -4.80 16.88 7.21
N GLU A 61 -3.69 16.14 7.15
CA GLU A 61 -2.85 16.03 5.97
C GLU A 61 -3.58 15.24 4.87
N THR A 62 -4.15 14.10 5.25
CA THR A 62 -4.93 13.23 4.37
C THR A 62 -6.21 13.94 3.90
N GLU A 63 -6.91 14.67 4.76
CA GLU A 63 -8.07 15.49 4.36
C GLU A 63 -7.71 16.48 3.25
N LYS A 64 -6.65 17.28 3.48
CA LYS A 64 -6.20 18.30 2.52
C LYS A 64 -5.80 17.67 1.18
N TYR A 65 -5.16 16.51 1.22
CA TYR A 65 -4.80 15.78 0.03
C TYR A 65 -6.03 15.21 -0.69
N PHE A 66 -6.92 14.53 0.03
CA PHE A 66 -8.02 13.76 -0.51
C PHE A 66 -9.13 14.62 -1.12
N TYR A 67 -9.42 15.79 -0.54
CA TYR A 67 -10.47 16.68 -1.06
C TYR A 67 -10.05 17.33 -2.40
N GLY A 68 -10.89 17.20 -3.41
CA GLY A 68 -10.75 17.80 -4.74
C GLY A 68 -11.69 17.16 -5.76
N THR A 69 -11.59 17.64 -7.00
CA THR A 69 -12.12 16.92 -8.16
C THR A 69 -11.03 16.03 -8.73
N TRP A 70 -11.35 14.77 -8.98
CA TRP A 70 -10.42 13.75 -9.43
C TRP A 70 -10.90 13.18 -10.75
N LYS A 71 -9.99 13.06 -11.70
CA LYS A 71 -10.20 12.38 -12.97
C LYS A 71 -9.60 10.98 -12.90
N VAL A 72 -10.31 9.98 -13.39
CA VAL A 72 -9.76 8.64 -13.55
C VAL A 72 -8.77 8.66 -14.73
N GLU A 73 -7.48 8.57 -14.43
CA GLU A 73 -6.40 8.82 -15.40
C GLU A 73 -6.03 7.54 -16.16
N LYS A 74 -5.78 6.44 -15.43
CA LYS A 74 -5.28 5.18 -16.01
C LYS A 74 -5.73 3.97 -15.20
N LEU A 75 -5.92 2.85 -15.91
CA LEU A 75 -6.07 1.52 -15.32
C LEU A 75 -4.69 1.04 -14.82
N LEU A 76 -4.62 0.61 -13.55
CA LEU A 76 -3.40 0.08 -12.96
C LEU A 76 -3.35 -1.45 -12.98
N GLY A 77 -4.51 -2.11 -12.96
CA GLY A 77 -4.58 -3.57 -12.97
C GLY A 77 -5.79 -4.09 -12.21
N PHE A 78 -5.67 -5.34 -11.76
CA PHE A 78 -6.74 -6.07 -11.08
C PHE A 78 -6.23 -6.66 -9.76
N ALA A 79 -7.11 -6.75 -8.76
CA ALA A 79 -6.90 -7.38 -7.48
C ALA A 79 -6.85 -8.91 -7.64
N ASN A 80 -5.88 -9.57 -7.00
CA ASN A 80 -5.69 -11.01 -7.16
C ASN A 80 -6.82 -11.85 -6.52
N SER A 81 -7.59 -11.27 -5.59
CA SER A 81 -8.60 -11.99 -4.80
C SER A 81 -9.94 -12.22 -5.50
N TYR A 82 -10.19 -11.59 -6.67
CA TYR A 82 -11.52 -11.57 -7.29
C TYR A 82 -11.55 -12.14 -8.72
N ASN A 83 -10.57 -12.96 -9.09
CA ASN A 83 -10.35 -13.39 -10.48
C ASN A 83 -11.34 -14.44 -11.00
N ASP A 84 -12.20 -15.02 -10.16
CA ASP A 84 -12.99 -16.21 -10.53
C ASP A 84 -14.46 -15.93 -10.92
N ALA A 85 -15.01 -14.73 -10.63
CA ALA A 85 -16.46 -14.49 -10.78
C ALA A 85 -16.86 -13.16 -11.44
N SER A 86 -15.90 -12.29 -11.76
CA SER A 86 -16.19 -10.96 -12.29
C SER A 86 -15.89 -10.90 -13.79
N GLU A 87 -16.85 -10.44 -14.58
CA GLU A 87 -16.73 -10.29 -16.04
C GLU A 87 -15.67 -9.23 -16.40
N TYR A 88 -14.37 -9.56 -16.37
CA TYR A 88 -13.29 -8.62 -16.70
C TYR A 88 -12.55 -8.97 -18.00
N PRO A 89 -12.91 -8.32 -19.12
CA PRO A 89 -11.93 -8.10 -20.18
C PRO A 89 -11.85 -6.65 -20.69
N THR A 90 -12.82 -5.78 -20.39
CA THR A 90 -12.76 -4.36 -20.79
C THR A 90 -12.67 -3.52 -19.53
N GLY A 91 -11.47 -3.05 -19.16
CA GLY A 91 -11.26 -2.17 -18.01
C GLY A 91 -12.42 -1.18 -17.89
N GLN A 92 -13.12 -1.25 -16.75
CA GLN A 92 -14.40 -0.58 -16.54
C GLN A 92 -14.30 0.85 -17.09
N LYS A 93 -15.24 1.27 -17.94
CA LYS A 93 -15.24 2.53 -18.71
C LYS A 93 -15.33 3.78 -17.83
N PHE A 94 -14.41 3.91 -16.88
CA PHE A 94 -14.23 5.03 -15.99
C PHE A 94 -13.16 5.98 -16.50
N ILE A 95 -12.22 5.54 -17.35
CA ILE A 95 -11.12 6.39 -17.81
C ILE A 95 -11.68 7.69 -18.41
N GLY A 96 -11.27 8.82 -17.84
CA GLY A 96 -11.74 10.14 -18.20
C GLY A 96 -12.93 10.67 -17.40
N ASP A 97 -13.63 9.81 -16.66
CA ASP A 97 -14.72 10.19 -15.76
C ASP A 97 -14.18 10.87 -14.50
N GLU A 98 -15.07 11.59 -13.82
CA GLU A 98 -14.73 12.45 -12.68
C GLU A 98 -15.43 12.02 -11.39
N ILE A 99 -14.74 12.21 -10.28
CA ILE A 99 -15.25 12.02 -8.92
C ILE A 99 -14.99 13.32 -8.15
N ILE A 100 -16.02 13.83 -7.49
CA ILE A 100 -15.94 15.05 -6.68
C ILE A 100 -15.92 14.63 -5.21
N ILE A 101 -14.87 15.02 -4.49
CA ILE A 101 -14.68 14.73 -3.08
C ILE A 101 -14.44 16.05 -2.36
N LYS A 102 -15.41 16.52 -1.60
CA LYS A 102 -15.34 17.75 -0.79
C LYS A 102 -15.71 17.42 0.64
N LYS A 103 -15.30 18.27 1.58
CA LYS A 103 -15.58 18.10 3.01
C LYS A 103 -17.06 17.82 3.30
N ASP A 104 -17.96 18.53 2.63
CA ASP A 104 -19.41 18.49 2.83
C ASP A 104 -20.18 17.82 1.67
N PHE A 105 -19.47 17.27 0.69
CA PHE A 105 -20.10 16.72 -0.51
C PHE A 105 -19.24 15.64 -1.18
N PHE A 106 -19.86 14.51 -1.52
CA PHE A 106 -19.26 13.49 -2.37
C PHE A 106 -20.15 13.23 -3.58
N SER A 107 -19.55 13.07 -4.75
CA SER A 107 -20.25 12.62 -5.95
C SER A 107 -19.37 11.74 -6.84
N SER A 108 -19.86 10.54 -7.12
CA SER A 108 -19.33 9.63 -8.14
C SER A 108 -20.26 9.54 -9.36
N LYS A 109 -21.24 10.45 -9.49
CA LYS A 109 -22.13 10.52 -10.67
C LYS A 109 -21.39 10.76 -11.98
N GLY A 110 -20.15 11.24 -11.93
CA GLY A 110 -19.30 11.37 -13.11
C GLY A 110 -18.88 10.03 -13.73
N LEU A 111 -19.01 8.91 -13.02
CA LEU A 111 -18.81 7.54 -13.53
C LEU A 111 -19.99 7.11 -14.44
N LYS A 112 -20.06 7.69 -15.64
CA LYS A 112 -21.27 7.74 -16.49
C LYS A 112 -21.76 6.37 -16.96
N ASN A 113 -20.83 5.43 -17.14
CA ASN A 113 -21.13 4.16 -17.79
C ASN A 113 -21.72 3.10 -16.85
N TYR A 114 -21.82 3.37 -15.54
CA TYR A 114 -22.23 2.39 -14.53
C TYR A 114 -23.07 3.04 -13.43
N SER A 115 -24.40 2.92 -13.56
CA SER A 115 -25.35 3.50 -12.59
C SER A 115 -25.16 2.99 -11.16
N VAL A 116 -24.69 1.74 -11.00
CA VAL A 116 -24.43 1.13 -9.68
C VAL A 116 -23.34 1.84 -8.89
N TYR A 117 -22.47 2.62 -9.53
CA TYR A 117 -21.41 3.39 -8.87
C TYR A 117 -21.71 4.89 -8.82
N GLN A 118 -22.89 5.33 -9.26
CA GLN A 118 -23.26 6.75 -9.28
C GLN A 118 -23.96 7.16 -7.99
N TYR A 119 -23.21 7.77 -7.08
CA TYR A 119 -23.70 8.22 -5.78
C TYR A 119 -23.52 9.72 -5.61
N GLU A 120 -24.34 10.28 -4.73
CA GLU A 120 -24.22 11.66 -4.26
C GLU A 120 -24.57 11.67 -2.78
N LEU A 121 -23.68 12.21 -1.96
CA LEU A 121 -23.85 12.31 -0.51
C LEU A 121 -23.61 13.75 -0.07
N LYS A 122 -24.48 14.23 0.83
CA LYS A 122 -24.30 15.50 1.53
C LYS A 122 -23.76 15.20 2.92
N ASN A 123 -22.75 15.95 3.35
CA ASN A 123 -22.02 15.75 4.61
C ASN A 123 -21.52 14.31 4.80
N PRO A 124 -20.82 13.71 3.80
CA PRO A 124 -20.31 12.35 3.91
C PRO A 124 -19.36 12.19 5.10
N LEU A 125 -19.33 11.00 5.68
CA LEU A 125 -18.32 10.61 6.66
C LEU A 125 -17.14 9.97 5.93
N TYR A 126 -16.00 10.64 5.97
CA TYR A 126 -14.74 10.09 5.46
C TYR A 126 -13.96 9.45 6.60
N GLN A 127 -13.63 8.18 6.45
CA GLN A 127 -12.93 7.42 7.48
C GLN A 127 -11.73 6.69 6.89
N ASN A 128 -10.60 6.79 7.58
CA ASN A 128 -9.51 5.85 7.39
C ASN A 128 -9.93 4.55 8.06
N ILE A 129 -9.96 3.46 7.30
CA ILE A 129 -10.37 2.12 7.75
C ILE A 129 -9.19 1.16 7.95
N ALA A 130 -8.05 1.49 7.33
CA ALA A 130 -6.80 0.77 7.52
C ALA A 130 -5.60 1.61 7.11
N THR A 131 -4.52 1.54 7.88
CA THR A 131 -3.22 2.13 7.53
C THR A 131 -2.15 1.05 7.48
N CYS A 132 -1.49 0.93 6.34
CA CYS A 132 -0.41 -0.02 6.10
C CYS A 132 0.89 0.77 5.89
N TYR A 133 1.93 0.50 6.67
CA TYR A 133 3.18 1.29 6.64
C TYR A 133 4.26 0.71 5.72
N ASN A 134 3.90 -0.30 4.93
CA ASN A 134 4.76 -0.94 3.93
C ASN A 134 3.94 -1.77 2.95
N SER A 135 4.46 -1.95 1.74
CA SER A 135 3.81 -2.70 0.66
C SER A 135 3.51 -4.16 1.04
N THR A 136 4.35 -4.81 1.83
CA THR A 136 4.14 -6.20 2.28
C THR A 136 2.90 -6.35 3.16
N SER A 137 2.75 -5.46 4.16
CA SER A 137 1.59 -5.44 5.05
C SER A 137 0.30 -5.14 4.28
N PHE A 138 0.38 -4.19 3.34
CA PHE A 138 -0.73 -3.85 2.44
C PHE A 138 -1.16 -5.06 1.60
N TYR A 139 -0.23 -5.69 0.89
CA TYR A 139 -0.53 -6.88 0.09
C TYR A 139 -1.10 -8.01 0.94
N ARG A 140 -0.57 -8.21 2.16
CA ARG A 140 -1.08 -9.25 3.07
C ARG A 140 -2.56 -9.06 3.37
N LEU A 141 -3.01 -7.84 3.64
CA LEU A 141 -4.39 -7.52 3.97
C LEU A 141 -5.30 -7.47 2.73
N TYR A 142 -4.91 -6.69 1.72
CA TYR A 142 -5.78 -6.39 0.58
C TYR A 142 -5.67 -7.38 -0.58
N LYS A 143 -4.57 -8.13 -0.69
CA LYS A 143 -4.26 -9.00 -1.85
C LYS A 143 -4.29 -8.24 -3.19
N ILE A 144 -3.86 -6.99 -3.16
CA ILE A 144 -3.79 -6.09 -4.32
C ILE A 144 -2.33 -5.74 -4.56
N ASP A 145 -1.87 -5.87 -5.80
CA ASP A 145 -0.58 -5.37 -6.26
C ASP A 145 -0.78 -3.99 -6.91
N ILE A 146 -0.32 -2.94 -6.24
CA ILE A 146 -0.30 -1.58 -6.80
C ILE A 146 1.02 -1.39 -7.55
N PRO A 147 1.00 -1.03 -8.85
CA PRO A 147 2.21 -0.71 -9.59
C PRO A 147 3.00 0.42 -8.93
N ASP A 148 4.33 0.23 -8.90
CA ASP A 148 5.31 1.19 -8.37
C ASP A 148 5.16 1.51 -6.87
N LEU A 149 4.52 0.64 -6.08
CA LEU A 149 4.45 0.78 -4.62
C LEU A 149 5.78 0.35 -3.97
N ASN A 150 6.46 1.28 -3.32
CA ASN A 150 7.72 1.04 -2.64
C ASN A 150 7.52 0.33 -1.31
N ILE A 151 8.56 -0.37 -0.85
CA ILE A 151 8.51 -1.13 0.41
C ILE A 151 8.20 -0.28 1.65
N ASN A 152 8.50 1.03 1.64
CA ASN A 152 8.25 1.91 2.78
C ASN A 152 7.05 2.85 2.55
N ASP A 153 6.29 2.67 1.47
CA ASP A 153 5.13 3.51 1.22
C ASP A 153 4.03 3.23 2.26
N GLU A 154 3.47 4.30 2.78
CA GLU A 154 2.29 4.29 3.63
C GLU A 154 1.04 4.29 2.73
N VAL A 155 0.11 3.37 2.99
CA VAL A 155 -1.17 3.27 2.30
C VAL A 155 -2.30 3.40 3.30
N LYS A 156 -3.14 4.41 3.13
CA LYS A 156 -4.38 4.62 3.89
C LYS A 156 -5.57 4.20 3.03
N ALA A 157 -6.35 3.25 3.51
CA ALA A 157 -7.62 2.90 2.90
C ALA A 157 -8.72 3.80 3.45
N ILE A 158 -9.43 4.48 2.56
CA ILE A 158 -10.45 5.46 2.88
C ILE A 158 -11.80 4.92 2.42
N ASP A 159 -12.73 4.89 3.36
CA ASP A 159 -14.13 4.55 3.17
C ASP A 159 -14.97 5.83 3.26
N ILE A 160 -16.08 5.82 2.53
CA ILE A 160 -17.06 6.92 2.51
C ILE A 160 -18.38 6.35 2.99
N SER A 161 -19.04 7.03 3.91
CA SER A 161 -20.30 6.56 4.46
C SER A 161 -21.35 7.67 4.50
N ASP A 162 -22.60 7.28 4.31
CA ASP A 162 -23.74 8.17 4.52
C ASP A 162 -23.88 8.45 6.03
N PRO A 163 -23.85 9.71 6.49
CA PRO A 163 -23.92 10.05 7.91
C PRO A 163 -25.22 9.58 8.58
N SER A 164 -26.32 9.45 7.83
CA SER A 164 -27.63 9.09 8.35
C SER A 164 -27.78 7.59 8.63
N THR A 165 -27.20 6.75 7.78
CA THR A 165 -27.27 5.29 7.90
C THR A 165 -25.99 4.69 8.47
N LYS A 166 -24.87 5.43 8.43
CA LYS A 166 -23.50 4.97 8.69
C LYS A 166 -23.10 3.76 7.85
N MET A 167 -23.82 3.48 6.77
CA MET A 167 -23.46 2.44 5.82
C MET A 167 -22.41 2.99 4.87
N SER A 168 -21.42 2.16 4.58
CA SER A 168 -20.42 2.43 3.54
C SER A 168 -21.13 2.53 2.18
N ILE A 169 -20.87 3.63 1.50
CA ILE A 169 -21.37 3.94 0.16
C ILE A 169 -20.23 4.67 -0.53
N PRO A 170 -19.77 4.20 -1.70
CA PRO A 170 -20.37 3.21 -2.61
C PRO A 170 -20.03 1.75 -2.29
N VAL A 171 -21.00 0.84 -2.35
CA VAL A 171 -20.69 -0.61 -2.37
C VAL A 171 -19.81 -0.87 -3.60
N GLY A 172 -18.57 -1.31 -3.36
CA GLY A 172 -17.63 -1.60 -4.42
C GLY A 172 -16.83 -0.41 -4.95
N LEU A 173 -16.86 0.79 -4.32
CA LEU A 173 -15.81 1.80 -4.51
C LEU A 173 -15.11 2.10 -3.19
N SER A 174 -13.80 2.06 -3.19
CA SER A 174 -12.97 2.54 -2.08
C SER A 174 -11.74 3.26 -2.60
N PHE A 175 -11.09 4.02 -1.72
CA PHE A 175 -9.95 4.85 -2.10
C PHE A 175 -8.73 4.42 -1.31
N LEU A 176 -7.57 4.44 -1.97
CA LEU A 176 -6.28 4.19 -1.33
C LEU A 176 -5.42 5.43 -1.54
N ALA A 177 -5.09 6.13 -0.47
CA ALA A 177 -4.12 7.21 -0.48
C ALA A 177 -2.74 6.64 -0.17
N VAL A 178 -1.83 6.72 -1.13
CA VAL A 178 -0.43 6.33 -0.96
C VAL A 178 0.36 7.58 -0.64
N ASN A 179 1.05 7.61 0.50
CA ASN A 179 1.87 8.72 1.01
C ASN A 179 1.23 10.13 0.94
N ASN A 180 -0.09 10.22 0.79
CA ASN A 180 -0.78 11.46 0.44
C ASN A 180 -0.24 12.17 -0.83
N ASP A 181 0.24 11.42 -1.83
CA ASP A 181 0.72 11.95 -3.12
C ASP A 181 0.12 11.25 -4.35
N ARG A 182 -0.40 10.04 -4.16
CA ARG A 182 -1.14 9.25 -5.16
C ARG A 182 -2.47 8.80 -4.61
N LEU A 183 -3.50 8.87 -5.44
CA LEU A 183 -4.85 8.42 -5.07
C LEU A 183 -5.30 7.35 -6.04
N ILE A 184 -5.65 6.20 -5.47
CA ILE A 184 -6.10 5.04 -6.24
C ILE A 184 -7.57 4.80 -5.94
N LEU A 185 -8.36 4.66 -7.00
CA LEU A 185 -9.71 4.14 -6.91
C LEU A 185 -9.67 2.63 -7.01
N LEU A 186 -10.16 1.94 -6.00
CA LEU A 186 -10.51 0.53 -6.08
C LEU A 186 -11.99 0.42 -6.41
N SER A 187 -12.31 -0.14 -7.57
CA SER A 187 -13.67 -0.50 -7.95
C SER A 187 -13.80 -2.01 -8.08
N GLU A 188 -14.44 -2.63 -7.10
CA GLU A 188 -14.47 -4.08 -6.91
C GLU A 188 -13.06 -4.70 -6.96
N ALA A 189 -12.70 -5.29 -8.10
CA ALA A 189 -11.41 -5.92 -8.34
C ALA A 189 -10.49 -5.06 -9.20
N THR A 190 -10.89 -3.88 -9.65
CA THR A 190 -10.10 -3.07 -10.58
C THR A 190 -9.53 -1.85 -9.88
N ILE A 191 -8.25 -1.57 -10.11
CA ILE A 191 -7.59 -0.39 -9.53
C ILE A 191 -7.24 0.63 -10.60
N PHE A 192 -7.51 1.90 -10.31
CA PHE A 192 -7.25 3.02 -11.21
C PHE A 192 -6.47 4.11 -10.49
N GLU A 193 -5.52 4.73 -11.19
CA GLU A 193 -4.89 5.96 -10.70
C GLU A 193 -5.84 7.14 -10.96
N LEU A 194 -6.01 7.98 -9.95
CA LEU A 194 -6.73 9.23 -10.05
C LEU A 194 -5.76 10.40 -10.15
N LYS A 195 -6.08 11.35 -11.03
CA LYS A 195 -5.36 12.61 -11.16
C LYS A 195 -6.23 13.74 -10.65
N LYS A 196 -5.68 14.54 -9.73
CA LYS A 196 -6.37 15.73 -9.24
C LYS A 196 -6.49 16.74 -10.37
N ILE A 197 -7.71 17.22 -10.61
CA ILE A 197 -7.94 18.36 -11.48
C ILE A 197 -7.69 19.58 -10.59
N THR A 198 -6.57 20.26 -10.81
CA THR A 198 -6.32 21.56 -10.20
C THR A 198 -7.30 22.55 -10.80
N ASP A 199 -8.10 23.20 -9.95
CA ASP A 199 -8.72 24.48 -10.29
C ASP A 199 -7.65 25.60 -10.32
#